data_AF-A0A6A4HG16-F1
#
_entry.id   AF-A0A6A4HG16-F1
#
_cell.length_a   1.000
_cell.length_b   1.000
_cell.length_c   1.000
_cell.angle_alpha   90.00
_cell.angle_beta   90.00
_cell.angle_gamma   90.00
#
_symmetry.space_group_name_H-M   'P 1'
#
loop_
_entity.id
_entity.type
_entity.pdbx_description
1 polymer ?
#
loop_
_entity_poly.entity_id
_entity_poly.type
_entity_poly.pdbx_seq_one_letter_code
_entity_poly.pdbx_strand_id
1 'polypeptide(L)'
;KIPNTVPTSKFLPQRKQSSSIPSPDLQVLLARHEFELERLRDVISLLSTSHEALARRMEDVKSLVAPINSLPDEIIGEIFRMYFSEQMDGFRYRSYGRIKIPLEFTQVCKRWREVALATPRIW
;
A
#
# COMPACT_ATOMS: atom_id res chain seq x y z
N LYS A 1 -47.09 27.33 -46.59
CA LYS A 1 -48.41 27.83 -46.13
C LYS A 1 -48.82 27.03 -44.89
N ILE A 2 -48.41 27.53 -43.71
CA ILE A 2 -49.13 27.78 -42.42
C ILE A 2 -50.50 27.09 -42.21
N PRO A 3 -51.01 26.83 -40.97
CA PRO A 3 -50.42 26.57 -39.63
C PRO A 3 -51.05 25.32 -38.94
N ASN A 4 -50.64 24.99 -37.71
CA ASN A 4 -51.56 24.84 -36.56
C ASN A 4 -50.72 24.62 -35.29
N THR A 5 -50.46 25.68 -34.50
CA THR A 5 -51.16 26.00 -33.24
C THR A 5 -51.30 24.81 -32.28
N VAL A 6 -50.34 24.68 -31.38
CA VAL A 6 -50.51 23.92 -30.13
C VAL A 6 -50.76 24.92 -29.00
N PRO A 7 -51.72 24.67 -28.09
CA PRO A 7 -52.24 25.66 -27.16
C PRO A 7 -51.38 25.79 -25.91
N THR A 8 -51.39 27.01 -25.37
CA THR A 8 -51.12 27.40 -23.99
C THR A 8 -51.47 26.30 -22.97
N SER A 9 -50.46 25.65 -22.38
CA SER A 9 -50.61 24.86 -21.16
C SER A 9 -49.96 25.60 -20.00
N LYS A 10 -50.82 26.37 -19.32
CA LYS A 10 -50.62 26.83 -17.95
C LYS A 10 -50.42 25.58 -17.09
N PHE A 11 -49.27 25.39 -16.44
CA PHE A 11 -49.17 24.71 -15.14
C PHE A 11 -47.76 24.95 -14.59
N LEU A 12 -47.62 26.03 -13.83
CA LEU A 12 -46.59 26.15 -12.80
C LEU A 12 -47.02 25.25 -11.64
N PRO A 13 -46.25 24.23 -11.23
CA PRO A 13 -46.35 23.72 -9.88
C PRO A 13 -45.59 24.69 -8.98
N GLN A 14 -46.34 25.25 -8.04
CA GLN A 14 -45.91 26.25 -7.08
C GLN A 14 -44.61 25.86 -6.38
N ARG A 15 -43.67 26.81 -6.40
CA ARG A 15 -42.52 26.89 -5.49
C ARG A 15 -43.08 26.94 -4.06
N LYS A 16 -43.17 25.78 -3.41
CA LYS A 16 -43.52 25.72 -1.98
C LYS A 16 -42.39 26.38 -1.19
N GLN A 17 -42.71 27.60 -0.77
CA GLN A 17 -42.26 28.26 0.45
C GLN A 17 -40.75 28.18 0.70
N SER A 18 -40.07 29.23 0.26
CA SER A 18 -38.83 29.68 0.90
C SER A 18 -39.07 29.83 2.40
N SER A 19 -38.69 28.82 3.19
CA SER A 19 -38.38 29.04 4.59
C SER A 19 -37.14 29.93 4.61
N SER A 20 -37.38 31.23 4.77
CA SER A 20 -36.33 32.21 5.00
C SER A 20 -35.71 31.89 6.35
N ILE A 21 -34.71 31.00 6.37
CA ILE A 21 -33.76 30.96 7.48
C ILE A 21 -33.13 32.36 7.49
N PRO A 22 -33.22 33.13 8.59
CA PRO A 22 -32.56 34.41 8.69
C PRO A 22 -31.09 34.25 8.32
N SER A 23 -30.61 35.04 7.36
CA SER A 23 -29.20 35.05 6.91
C SER A 23 -28.14 34.88 8.01
N PRO A 24 -28.27 35.48 9.22
CA PRO A 24 -27.32 35.26 10.32
C PRO A 24 -27.28 33.81 10.86
N ASP A 25 -28.39 33.08 10.89
CA ASP A 25 -28.42 31.70 11.38
C ASP A 25 -27.62 30.75 10.46
N LEU A 26 -27.61 31.04 9.17
CA LEU A 26 -26.83 30.28 8.19
C LEU A 26 -25.33 30.54 8.33
N GLN A 27 -24.93 31.77 8.68
CA GLN A 27 -23.53 32.11 8.95
C GLN A 27 -23.01 31.41 10.21
N VAL A 28 -23.83 31.36 11.27
CA VAL A 28 -23.49 30.63 12.50
C VAL A 28 -23.34 29.13 12.25
N LEU A 29 -24.23 28.55 11.45
CA LEU A 29 -24.15 27.14 11.09
C LEU A 29 -22.91 26.83 10.23
N LEU A 30 -22.59 27.70 9.27
CA LEU A 30 -21.40 27.56 8.42
C LEU A 30 -20.12 27.65 9.26
N ALA A 31 -20.00 28.65 10.14
CA ALA A 31 -18.85 28.78 11.04
C ALA A 31 -18.69 27.57 11.97
N ARG A 32 -19.80 27.00 12.45
CA ARG A 32 -19.77 25.76 13.24
C ARG A 32 -19.24 24.58 12.42
N HIS A 33 -19.67 24.43 11.18
CA HIS A 33 -19.18 23.37 10.31
C HIS A 33 -17.71 23.55 9.92
N GLU A 34 -17.26 24.78 9.68
CA GLU A 34 -15.85 25.09 9.44
C GLU A 34 -14.99 24.71 10.66
N PHE A 35 -15.45 25.04 11.87
CA PHE A 35 -14.76 24.63 13.09
C PHE A 35 -14.65 23.10 13.22
N GLU A 36 -15.74 22.37 12.95
CA GLU A 36 -15.71 20.91 13.00
C GLU A 36 -14.82 20.30 11.91
N LEU A 37 -14.79 20.89 10.70
CA LEU A 37 -13.87 20.46 9.64
C LEU A 37 -12.41 20.64 10.07
N GLU A 38 -12.07 21.77 10.68
CA GLU A 38 -10.72 22.05 11.16
C GLU A 38 -10.33 21.05 12.25
N ARG A 39 -11.22 20.84 13.24
CA ARG A 39 -11.02 19.86 14.31
C ARG A 39 -10.81 18.44 13.76
N LEU A 40 -11.59 18.01 12.77
CA LEU A 40 -11.43 16.68 12.17
C LEU A 40 -10.13 16.56 11.40
N ARG A 41 -9.69 17.61 10.69
CA ARG A 41 -8.38 17.65 10.04
C ARG A 41 -7.24 17.51 11.04
N ASP A 42 -7.34 18.15 12.20
CA ASP A 42 -6.35 18.02 13.27
C ASP A 42 -6.29 16.60 13.83
N VAL A 43 -7.45 15.96 14.03
CA VAL A 43 -7.51 14.56 14.49
C VAL A 43 -6.91 13.63 13.44
N ILE A 44 -7.22 13.85 12.16
CA ILE A 44 -6.65 13.07 11.06
C ILE A 44 -5.13 13.24 11.05
N SER A 45 -4.61 14.47 11.06
CA SER A 45 -3.18 14.73 11.00
C SER A 45 -2.42 14.09 12.18
N LEU A 46 -2.98 14.16 13.39
CA LEU A 46 -2.43 13.51 14.58
C LEU A 46 -2.36 11.99 14.41
N LEU A 47 -3.47 11.36 13.99
CA LEU A 47 -3.54 9.91 13.79
C LEU A 47 -2.62 9.46 12.65
N SER A 48 -2.54 10.20 11.54
CA SER A 48 -1.62 9.94 10.44
C SER A 48 -0.17 9.93 10.92
N THR A 49 0.22 10.94 11.69
CA THR A 49 1.59 11.06 12.23
C THR A 49 1.91 9.89 13.17
N SER A 50 0.96 9.52 14.04
CA SER A 50 1.09 8.37 14.94
C SER A 50 1.23 7.06 14.16
N HIS A 51 0.39 6.86 13.14
CA HIS A 51 0.44 5.69 12.26
C HIS A 51 1.80 5.58 11.56
N GLU A 52 2.33 6.66 10.99
CA GLU A 52 3.65 6.67 10.36
C GLU A 52 4.79 6.38 11.34
N ALA A 53 4.70 6.88 12.58
CA ALA A 53 5.68 6.57 13.61
C ALA A 53 5.65 5.08 13.99
N LEU A 54 4.46 4.49 14.15
CA LEU A 54 4.29 3.07 14.44
C LEU A 54 4.76 2.19 13.27
N ALA A 55 4.41 2.55 12.03
CA ALA A 55 4.84 1.83 10.83
C ALA A 55 6.37 1.79 10.72
N ARG A 56 7.05 2.91 10.98
CA ARG A 56 8.53 2.96 11.04
C ARG A 56 9.09 2.02 12.11
N ARG A 57 8.56 2.09 13.33
CA ARG A 57 8.98 1.20 14.43
C ARG A 57 8.78 -0.28 14.10
N MET A 58 7.69 -0.63 13.42
CA MET A 58 7.45 -2.00 12.98
C MET A 58 8.51 -2.45 11.97
N GLU A 59 8.94 -1.57 11.08
CA GLU A 59 10.00 -1.87 10.12
C GLU A 59 11.36 -2.03 10.81
N ASP A 60 11.68 -1.18 11.78
CA ASP A 60 12.86 -1.33 12.63
C ASP A 60 12.85 -2.65 13.40
N VAL A 61 11.70 -3.04 13.96
CA VAL A 61 11.58 -4.34 14.65
C VAL A 61 11.76 -5.49 13.67
N LYS A 62 11.23 -5.42 12.45
CA LYS A 62 11.46 -6.46 11.43
C LYS A 62 12.93 -6.57 11.05
N SER A 63 13.64 -5.44 10.93
CA SER A 63 15.07 -5.44 10.61
C SER A 63 15.92 -5.98 11.78
N LEU A 64 15.53 -5.71 13.03
CA LEU A 64 16.17 -6.25 14.23
C LEU A 64 15.92 -7.76 14.41
N VAL A 65 14.68 -8.22 14.18
CA VAL A 65 14.29 -9.63 14.38
C VAL A 65 14.82 -10.52 13.26
N ALA A 66 15.00 -9.97 12.06
CA ALA A 66 15.57 -10.70 10.92
C ALA A 66 16.62 -9.83 10.21
N PRO A 67 17.87 -9.78 10.71
CA PRO A 67 18.96 -9.01 10.10
C PRO A 67 19.18 -9.35 8.63
N ILE A 68 18.88 -10.59 8.24
CA ILE A 68 18.97 -11.05 6.86
C ILE A 68 18.01 -10.31 5.90
N ASN A 69 16.93 -9.72 6.41
CA ASN A 69 16.03 -8.86 5.63
C ASN A 69 16.61 -7.45 5.42
N SER A 70 17.63 -7.04 6.17
CA SER A 70 18.32 -5.75 5.98
C SER A 70 19.54 -5.85 5.04
N LEU A 71 20.00 -7.06 4.72
CA LEU A 71 21.14 -7.25 3.83
C LEU A 71 20.76 -6.85 2.40
N PRO A 72 21.63 -6.19 1.62
CA PRO A 72 21.43 -6.01 0.18
C PRO A 72 21.30 -7.34 -0.56
N ASP A 73 20.64 -7.32 -1.72
CA ASP A 73 20.43 -8.52 -2.53
C ASP A 73 21.75 -9.17 -2.98
N GLU A 74 22.80 -8.35 -3.19
CA GLU A 74 24.15 -8.82 -3.54
C GLU A 74 24.76 -9.68 -2.43
N ILE A 75 24.56 -9.29 -1.17
CA ILE A 75 25.09 -10.02 -0.01
C ILE A 75 24.32 -11.34 0.18
N ILE A 76 23.00 -11.31 0.00
CA ILE A 76 22.18 -12.53 0.05
C ILE A 76 22.59 -13.51 -1.06
N GLY A 77 22.80 -13.02 -2.29
CA GLY A 77 23.29 -13.83 -3.40
C GLY A 77 24.68 -14.44 -3.14
N GLU A 78 25.58 -13.67 -2.51
CA GLU A 78 26.91 -14.16 -2.14
C GLU A 78 26.84 -15.25 -1.05
N ILE A 79 25.94 -15.12 -0.07
CA ILE A 79 25.67 -16.17 0.93
C ILE A 79 25.19 -17.45 0.23
N PHE A 80 24.26 -17.33 -0.72
CA PHE A 80 23.79 -18.50 -1.50
C PHE A 80 24.93 -19.15 -2.29
N ARG A 81 25.81 -18.33 -2.90
CA ARG A 81 26.98 -18.82 -3.64
C ARG A 81 27.95 -19.58 -2.74
N MET A 82 28.26 -19.04 -1.56
CA MET A 82 29.13 -19.69 -0.58
C MET A 82 28.54 -21.03 -0.13
N TYR A 83 27.27 -21.03 0.28
CA TYR A 83 26.56 -22.25 0.67
C TYR A 83 26.56 -23.30 -0.45
N PHE A 84 26.26 -22.88 -1.68
CA PHE A 84 26.28 -23.78 -2.84
C PHE A 84 27.67 -24.38 -3.08
N SER A 85 28.73 -23.57 -2.98
CA SER A 85 30.10 -24.06 -3.16
C SER A 85 30.52 -25.08 -2.08
N GLU A 86 30.18 -24.85 -0.81
CA GLU A 86 30.46 -25.78 0.28
C GLU A 86 29.68 -27.10 0.13
N GLN A 87 28.40 -27.00 -0.23
CA GLN A 87 27.58 -28.19 -0.48
C GLN A 87 28.10 -28.97 -1.69
N MET A 88 28.47 -28.30 -2.79
CA MET A 88 29.00 -28.96 -3.97
C MET A 88 30.34 -29.66 -3.73
N ASP A 89 31.20 -29.14 -2.86
CA ASP A 89 32.41 -29.85 -2.44
C ASP A 89 32.09 -31.13 -1.66
N GLY A 90 31.06 -31.12 -0.80
CA GLY A 90 30.58 -32.31 -0.10
C GLY A 90 29.78 -33.29 -0.97
N PHE A 91 29.00 -32.80 -1.94
CA PHE A 91 28.13 -33.59 -2.84
C PHE A 91 28.88 -34.16 -4.05
N ARG A 92 29.96 -33.52 -4.51
CA ARG A 92 30.87 -34.08 -5.53
C ARG A 92 31.41 -35.46 -5.13
N TYR A 93 31.53 -35.74 -3.83
CA TYR A 93 31.94 -37.04 -3.33
C TYR A 93 30.79 -38.06 -3.21
N ARG A 94 29.51 -37.63 -3.20
CA ARG A 94 28.37 -38.50 -2.83
C ARG A 94 27.34 -38.76 -3.92
N SER A 95 27.34 -38.06 -5.05
CA SER A 95 26.36 -38.33 -6.11
C SER A 95 26.95 -38.24 -7.51
N TYR A 96 27.23 -39.41 -8.08
CA TYR A 96 27.34 -39.60 -9.53
C TYR A 96 26.01 -39.18 -10.19
N GLY A 97 25.94 -37.95 -10.72
CA GLY A 97 24.99 -37.60 -11.79
C GLY A 97 23.68 -36.89 -11.40
N ARG A 98 23.50 -36.38 -10.17
CA ARG A 98 22.34 -35.51 -9.86
C ARG A 98 22.78 -34.26 -9.12
N ILE A 99 22.88 -33.15 -9.82
CA ILE A 99 23.00 -31.81 -9.24
C ILE A 99 21.70 -31.55 -8.48
N LYS A 100 21.75 -31.59 -7.14
CA LYS A 100 20.65 -31.10 -6.31
C LYS A 100 20.76 -29.58 -6.28
N ILE A 101 19.96 -28.91 -7.10
CA ILE A 101 19.77 -27.46 -7.00
C ILE A 101 19.14 -27.19 -5.64
N PRO A 102 19.75 -26.36 -4.78
CA PRO A 102 19.19 -26.06 -3.48
C PRO A 102 18.02 -25.09 -3.61
N LEU A 103 16.86 -25.65 -3.97
CA LEU A 103 15.60 -24.93 -4.07
C LEU A 103 15.08 -24.47 -2.70
N GLU A 104 15.73 -24.84 -1.59
CA GLU A 104 15.35 -24.44 -0.23
C GLU A 104 15.28 -22.92 -0.09
N PHE A 105 16.20 -22.18 -0.72
CA PHE A 105 16.19 -20.71 -0.69
C PHE A 105 14.96 -20.11 -1.37
N THR A 106 14.42 -20.76 -2.41
CA THR A 106 13.23 -20.28 -3.14
C THR A 106 11.92 -20.44 -2.35
N GLN A 107 11.96 -21.18 -1.23
CA GLN A 107 10.80 -21.47 -0.38
C GLN A 107 10.72 -20.57 0.86
N VAL A 108 11.79 -19.83 1.20
CA VAL A 108 11.84 -18.99 2.41
C VAL A 108 10.89 -17.79 2.31
N CYS A 109 11.07 -16.93 1.31
CA CYS A 109 10.19 -15.79 1.06
C CYS A 109 10.27 -15.33 -0.40
N LYS A 110 9.38 -14.41 -0.80
CA LYS A 110 9.36 -13.84 -2.16
C LYS A 110 10.73 -13.25 -2.53
N ARG A 111 11.33 -12.47 -1.63
CA ARG A 111 12.61 -11.80 -1.86
C ARG A 111 13.76 -12.79 -2.07
N TRP A 112 13.88 -13.82 -1.23
CA TRP A 112 14.92 -14.84 -1.39
C TRP A 112 14.78 -15.62 -2.68
N ARG A 113 13.54 -15.89 -3.11
CA ARG A 113 13.28 -16.48 -4.43
C ARG A 113 13.76 -15.60 -5.56
N GLU A 114 13.44 -14.30 -5.52
CA GLU A 114 13.87 -13.34 -6.55
C GLU A 114 15.39 -13.26 -6.61
N VAL A 115 16.08 -13.13 -5.47
CA VAL A 115 17.55 -13.10 -5.40
C VAL A 115 18.17 -14.42 -5.87
N ALA A 116 17.61 -15.57 -5.49
CA ALA A 116 18.12 -16.87 -5.91
C ALA A 116 17.99 -17.04 -7.45
N LEU A 117 16.84 -16.71 -8.03
CA LEU A 117 16.64 -16.75 -9.48
C LEU A 117 17.52 -15.74 -10.23
N ALA A 118 17.78 -14.58 -9.63
CA ALA A 118 18.65 -13.54 -10.19
C ALA A 118 20.15 -13.81 -10.02
N THR A 119 20.55 -14.92 -9.37
CA THR A 119 21.94 -15.30 -9.15
C THR A 119 22.28 -16.52 -10.02
N PRO A 120 22.77 -16.37 -11.27
CA PRO A 120 23.06 -17.49 -12.17
C PRO A 120 24.10 -18.48 -11.64
N ARG A 121 24.96 -18.06 -10.69
CA ARG A 121 26.08 -18.86 -10.17
C ARG A 121 25.68 -19.98 -9.21
N ILE A 122 24.40 -20.08 -8.83
CA ILE A 122 23.86 -21.12 -7.93
C ILE A 122 22.92 -22.11 -8.64
N TRP A 123 22.78 -22.01 -9.96
CA TRP A 123 22.04 -22.92 -10.83
C TRP A 123 23.03 -23.71 -11.70
#